data_AF-A0A1Y1MLE9-F1
#
_entry.id   AF-A0A1Y1MLE9-F1
#
_cell.length_a   1.000
_cell.length_b   1.000
_cell.length_c   1.000
_cell.angle_alpha   90.00
_cell.angle_beta   90.00
_cell.angle_gamma   90.00
#
_symmetry.space_group_name_H-M   'P 1'
#
loop_
_entity.id
_entity.type
_entity.pdbx_description
1 polymer ?
#
loop_
_entity_poly.entity_id
_entity_poly.type
_entity_poly.pdbx_seq_one_letter_code
_entity_poly.pdbx_strand_id
1 'polypeptide(L)'
;VGSDVASHQISNLCLTPGCIQAASSILDNIDASVDPCDDFYQFACGNFIKQANDDNSYIQITKYLVRQQLRVVLEENVKAQEPRPFRLLKKIYQACMNTTAIELDGLTTIKSILEGLGGWPVL
;
A
#
# COMPACT_ATOMS: atom_id res chain seq x y z
N VAL A 1 -37.63 23.47 23.64
CA VAL A 1 -36.89 22.18 23.67
C VAL A 1 -35.88 22.04 22.51
N GLY A 2 -35.94 22.84 21.43
CA GLY A 2 -35.02 22.73 20.30
C GLY A 2 -33.75 23.60 20.33
N SER A 3 -33.56 24.46 21.34
CA SER A 3 -32.42 25.40 21.40
C SER A 3 -31.22 24.86 22.19
N ASP A 4 -31.44 23.91 23.12
CA ASP A 4 -30.39 23.36 23.99
C ASP A 4 -29.67 22.14 23.40
N VAL A 5 -30.21 21.53 22.32
CA VAL A 5 -29.56 20.38 21.66
C VAL A 5 -28.45 20.84 20.72
N ALA A 6 -28.59 21.99 20.06
CA ALA A 6 -27.59 22.53 19.13
C ALA A 6 -26.33 23.04 19.85
N SER A 7 -26.47 23.68 21.02
CA SER A 7 -25.35 24.21 21.80
C SER A 7 -24.50 23.10 22.45
N HIS A 8 -25.13 21.98 22.83
CA HIS A 8 -24.46 20.87 23.49
C HIS A 8 -23.67 19.95 22.53
N GLN A 9 -23.97 20.01 21.23
CA GLN A 9 -23.27 19.23 20.20
C GLN A 9 -21.93 19.86 19.82
N ILE A 10 -21.84 21.19 19.75
CA ILE A 10 -20.62 21.89 19.32
C ILE A 10 -19.47 21.68 20.33
N SER A 11 -19.78 21.61 21.63
CA SER A 11 -18.78 21.39 22.68
C SER A 11 -18.14 19.99 22.66
N ASN A 12 -18.75 19.03 21.95
CA ASN A 12 -18.27 17.64 21.84
C ASN A 12 -17.69 17.31 20.45
N LEU A 13 -17.61 18.28 19.55
CA LEU A 13 -17.05 18.06 18.22
C LEU A 13 -15.53 17.92 18.30
N CYS A 14 -15.01 16.83 17.74
CA CYS A 14 -13.58 16.67 17.57
C CYS A 14 -13.09 17.50 16.38
N LEU A 15 -12.30 18.54 16.65
CA LEU A 15 -11.70 19.41 15.64
C LEU A 15 -10.18 19.21 15.52
N THR A 16 -9.65 18.09 16.02
CA THR A 16 -8.25 17.76 15.79
C THR A 16 -8.00 17.51 14.30
N PRO A 17 -6.78 17.74 13.78
CA PRO A 17 -6.47 17.47 12.38
C PRO A 17 -6.83 16.05 11.94
N GLY A 18 -6.60 15.05 12.80
CA GLY A 18 -6.96 13.66 12.54
C GLY A 18 -8.47 13.44 12.40
N CYS A 19 -9.29 14.08 13.24
CA CYS A 19 -10.74 14.01 13.14
C CYS A 19 -11.28 14.66 11.88
N ILE A 20 -10.74 15.83 11.51
CA ILE A 20 -11.14 16.54 10.28
C ILE A 20 -10.78 15.70 9.05
N GLN A 21 -9.57 15.12 9.02
CA GLN A 21 -9.13 14.26 7.92
C GLN A 21 -9.98 12.99 7.81
N ALA A 22 -10.28 12.34 8.95
CA ALA A 22 -11.13 11.15 8.97
C ALA A 22 -12.55 11.47 8.49
N ALA A 23 -13.16 12.56 8.96
CA ALA A 23 -14.48 12.99 8.53
C ALA A 23 -14.53 13.28 7.02
N SER A 24 -13.54 14.00 6.49
CA SER A 24 -13.43 14.25 5.05
C SER A 24 -13.35 12.93 4.27
N SER A 25 -12.47 12.02 4.67
CA SER A 25 -12.32 10.73 4.00
C SER A 25 -13.60 9.88 4.03
N ILE A 26 -14.35 9.89 5.14
CA ILE A 26 -15.65 9.22 5.22
C ILE A 26 -16.63 9.82 4.22
N LEU A 27 -16.74 11.15 4.18
CA LEU A 27 -17.66 11.85 3.29
C LEU A 27 -17.33 11.63 1.80
N ASP A 28 -16.05 11.54 1.45
CA ASP A 28 -15.61 11.28 0.08
C ASP A 28 -16.04 9.88 -0.43
N ASN A 29 -16.21 8.92 0.48
CA ASN A 29 -16.52 7.53 0.15
C ASN A 29 -18.02 7.20 0.19
N ILE A 30 -18.80 7.92 1.02
CA ILE A 30 -20.24 7.71 1.19
C ILE A 30 -21.02 8.17 -0.05
N ASP A 31 -21.95 7.35 -0.52
CA ASP A 31 -22.99 7.69 -1.48
C ASP A 31 -24.32 7.99 -0.75
N ALA A 32 -24.54 9.26 -0.42
CA ALA A 32 -25.72 9.70 0.33
C ALA A 32 -27.04 9.62 -0.47
N SER A 33 -27.02 9.18 -1.72
CA SER A 33 -28.23 8.94 -2.52
C SER A 33 -28.90 7.60 -2.22
N VAL A 34 -28.24 6.70 -1.48
CA VAL A 34 -28.72 5.38 -1.10
C VAL A 34 -29.13 5.35 0.36
N ASP A 35 -30.30 4.78 0.68
CA ASP A 35 -30.71 4.60 2.07
C ASP A 35 -29.82 3.51 2.73
N PRO A 36 -29.13 3.81 3.85
CA PRO A 36 -28.33 2.82 4.56
C PRO A 36 -29.14 1.61 5.07
N CYS A 37 -30.46 1.73 5.23
CA CYS A 37 -31.34 0.63 5.64
C CYS A 37 -31.61 -0.35 4.48
N ASP A 38 -31.50 0.12 3.24
CA ASP A 38 -31.72 -0.67 2.03
C ASP A 38 -30.41 -1.34 1.56
N ASP A 39 -29.34 -0.56 1.44
CA ASP A 39 -28.01 -1.06 1.07
C ASP A 39 -26.90 -0.26 1.76
N PHE A 40 -26.53 -0.70 2.95
CA PHE A 40 -25.46 -0.06 3.74
C PHE A 40 -24.09 -0.09 3.04
N TYR A 41 -23.82 -1.11 2.22
CA TYR A 41 -22.53 -1.23 1.55
C TYR A 41 -22.41 -0.17 0.45
N GLN A 42 -23.45 -0.02 -0.37
CA GLN A 42 -23.49 1.02 -1.39
C GLN A 42 -23.56 2.42 -0.76
N PHE A 43 -24.30 2.61 0.34
CA PHE A 43 -24.27 3.87 1.07
C PHE A 43 -22.86 4.21 1.58
N ALA A 44 -22.17 3.27 2.24
CA ALA A 44 -20.89 3.55 2.88
C ALA A 44 -19.71 3.65 1.90
N CYS A 45 -19.75 2.92 0.79
CA CYS A 45 -18.63 2.77 -0.14
C CYS A 45 -18.95 3.17 -1.59
N GLY A 46 -20.17 3.59 -1.89
CA GLY A 46 -20.63 3.76 -3.26
C GLY A 46 -19.83 4.76 -4.08
N ASN A 47 -19.37 5.86 -3.46
CA ASN A 47 -18.52 6.82 -4.14
C ASN A 47 -17.07 6.35 -4.25
N PHE A 48 -16.56 5.60 -3.27
CA PHE A 48 -15.26 4.93 -3.37
C PHE A 48 -15.23 3.99 -4.56
N ILE A 49 -16.25 3.13 -4.73
CA ILE A 49 -16.32 2.15 -5.82
C ILE A 49 -16.41 2.85 -7.19
N LYS A 50 -17.13 3.96 -7.30
CA LYS A 50 -17.20 4.74 -8.55
C LYS A 50 -15.85 5.34 -8.96
N GLN A 51 -15.00 5.66 -7.98
CA GLN A 51 -13.67 6.25 -8.21
C GLN A 51 -12.56 5.19 -8.28
N ALA A 52 -12.79 4.01 -7.71
CA ALA A 52 -11.84 2.91 -7.72
C ALA A 52 -11.85 2.23 -9.10
N ASN A 53 -10.68 2.18 -9.76
CA ASN A 53 -10.45 1.24 -10.87
C ASN A 53 -10.35 -0.19 -10.32
N ASP A 54 -10.46 -1.21 -11.18
CA ASP A 54 -10.48 -2.64 -10.81
C ASP A 54 -9.33 -3.10 -9.88
N ASP A 55 -8.22 -2.36 -9.82
CA ASP A 55 -7.05 -2.65 -8.96
C ASP A 55 -7.06 -1.96 -7.57
N ASN A 56 -8.05 -1.10 -7.28
CA ASN A 56 -8.01 -0.15 -6.16
C ASN A 56 -8.92 -0.55 -4.97
N SER A 57 -8.82 -1.77 -4.44
CA SER A 57 -9.40 -2.03 -3.12
C SER A 57 -8.59 -1.33 -2.02
N TYR A 58 -9.21 -0.99 -0.87
CA TYR A 58 -8.50 -0.38 0.26
C TYR A 58 -7.27 -1.19 0.71
N ILE A 59 -7.33 -2.52 0.62
CA ILE A 59 -6.22 -3.41 0.94
C ILE A 59 -5.07 -3.20 -0.06
N GLN A 60 -5.37 -3.04 -1.35
CA GLN A 60 -4.37 -2.82 -2.38
C GLN A 60 -3.73 -1.44 -2.25
N ILE A 61 -4.53 -0.40 -1.96
CA ILE A 61 -4.03 0.95 -1.65
C ILE A 61 -3.08 0.90 -0.45
N THR A 62 -3.48 0.21 0.63
CA THR A 62 -2.64 0.07 1.83
C THR A 62 -1.35 -0.67 1.52
N LYS A 63 -1.41 -1.79 0.78
CA LYS A 63 -0.22 -2.54 0.34
C LYS A 63 0.69 -1.67 -0.52
N TYR A 64 0.14 -0.85 -1.40
CA TYR A 64 0.90 0.08 -2.22
C TYR A 64 1.64 1.09 -1.35
N LEU A 65 0.96 1.75 -0.41
CA LEU A 65 1.58 2.72 0.50
C LEU A 65 2.69 2.10 1.35
N VAL A 66 2.46 0.90 1.90
CA VAL A 66 3.48 0.16 2.67
C VAL A 66 4.68 -0.19 1.79
N ARG A 67 4.45 -0.62 0.54
CA ARG A 67 5.54 -0.89 -0.42
C ARG A 67 6.36 0.37 -0.73
N GLN A 68 5.72 1.52 -0.89
CA GLN A 68 6.43 2.79 -1.12
C GLN A 68 7.29 3.17 0.09
N GLN A 69 6.74 3.05 1.30
CA GLN A 69 7.52 3.32 2.52
C GLN A 69 8.71 2.35 2.66
N LEU A 70 8.48 1.06 2.40
CA LEU A 70 9.54 0.06 2.44
C LEU A 70 10.64 0.35 1.41
N ARG A 71 10.24 0.75 0.19
CA ARG A 71 11.17 1.12 -0.88
C ARG A 71 12.13 2.22 -0.44
N VAL A 72 11.63 3.29 0.17
CA VAL A 72 12.46 4.38 0.70
C VAL A 72 13.54 3.86 1.63
N VAL A 73 13.18 2.96 2.57
CA VAL A 73 14.12 2.40 3.55
C VAL A 73 15.13 1.46 2.89
N LEU A 74 14.72 0.67 1.90
CA LEU A 74 15.57 -0.32 1.23
C LEU A 74 16.51 0.27 0.19
N GLU A 75 16.14 1.39 -0.44
CA GLU A 75 16.97 2.12 -1.41
C GLU A 75 18.09 2.93 -0.74
N GLU A 76 18.02 3.17 0.58
CA GLU A 76 19.13 3.79 1.30
C GLU A 76 20.42 2.96 1.20
N ASN A 77 21.55 3.66 1.16
CA ASN A 77 22.87 3.02 1.26
C ASN A 77 22.98 2.17 2.53
N VAL A 78 23.64 1.01 2.41
CA VAL A 78 23.89 0.10 3.52
C VAL A 78 24.85 0.77 4.51
N LYS A 79 24.45 0.90 5.77
CA LYS A 79 25.28 1.54 6.79
C LYS A 79 26.00 0.48 7.61
N ALA A 80 27.28 0.68 7.89
CA ALA A 80 28.11 -0.35 8.56
C ALA A 80 27.58 -0.71 9.96
N GLN A 81 27.03 0.27 10.68
CA GLN A 81 26.44 0.14 12.01
C GLN A 81 25.07 -0.55 12.05
N GLU A 82 24.43 -0.81 10.90
CA GLU A 82 23.14 -1.50 10.88
C GLU A 82 23.28 -2.96 11.31
N PRO A 83 22.29 -3.54 12.02
CA PRO A 83 22.30 -4.97 12.31
C PRO A 83 22.39 -5.81 11.04
N ARG A 84 23.07 -6.97 11.13
CA ARG A 84 23.32 -7.87 9.99
C ARG A 84 22.07 -8.17 9.14
N PRO A 85 20.87 -8.45 9.72
CA PRO A 85 19.68 -8.72 8.92
C PRO A 85 19.29 -7.57 7.98
N PHE A 86 19.36 -6.33 8.46
CA PHE A 86 19.03 -5.15 7.64
C PHE A 86 20.06 -4.91 6.54
N ARG A 87 21.35 -5.08 6.83
CA ARG A 87 22.40 -4.99 5.81
C ARG A 87 22.21 -6.04 4.71
N LEU A 88 21.86 -7.27 5.10
CA LEU A 88 21.61 -8.35 4.14
C LEU A 88 20.37 -8.06 3.29
N LEU A 89 19.27 -7.63 3.93
CA LEU A 89 18.03 -7.30 3.23
C LEU A 89 18.24 -6.20 2.18
N LYS A 90 18.95 -5.13 2.54
CA LYS A 90 19.31 -4.06 1.60
C LYS A 90 20.20 -4.55 0.46
N LYS A 91 21.19 -5.40 0.73
CA LYS A 91 22.04 -6.00 -0.31
C LYS A 91 21.25 -6.86 -1.30
N ILE A 92 20.33 -7.69 -0.79
CA ILE A 92 19.45 -8.51 -1.63
C ILE A 92 18.57 -7.61 -2.50
N TYR A 93 18.00 -6.56 -1.91
CA TYR A 93 17.20 -5.58 -2.64
C TYR A 93 18.01 -4.90 -3.76
N GLN A 94 19.21 -4.40 -3.45
CA GLN A 94 20.09 -3.77 -4.43
C GLN A 94 20.50 -4.71 -5.57
N ALA A 95 20.79 -5.98 -5.27
CA ALA A 95 21.08 -6.99 -6.29
C ALA A 95 19.88 -7.24 -7.22
N CYS A 96 18.67 -7.30 -6.65
CA CYS A 96 17.42 -7.46 -7.40
C CYS A 96 17.10 -6.25 -8.29
N MET A 97 17.35 -5.04 -7.80
CA MET A 97 17.04 -3.80 -8.52
C MET A 97 18.08 -3.42 -9.59
N ASN A 98 19.26 -4.04 -9.58
CA ASN A 98 20.31 -3.77 -10.58
C ASN A 98 20.02 -4.52 -11.89
N THR A 99 19.03 -4.05 -12.64
CA THR A 99 18.63 -4.64 -13.93
C THR A 99 19.77 -4.67 -14.93
N THR A 100 20.66 -3.68 -14.94
CA THR A 100 21.84 -3.69 -15.82
C THR A 100 22.72 -4.92 -15.59
N ALA A 101 23.03 -5.26 -14.33
CA ALA A 101 23.81 -6.45 -14.03
C ALA A 101 23.06 -7.74 -14.39
N ILE A 102 21.74 -7.78 -14.18
CA ILE A 102 20.88 -8.92 -14.53
C ILE A 102 20.86 -9.15 -16.05
N GLU A 103 20.64 -8.09 -16.84
CA GLU A 103 20.61 -8.18 -18.30
C GLU A 103 21.99 -8.54 -18.88
N LEU A 104 23.09 -8.11 -18.25
CA LEU A 104 24.44 -8.51 -18.63
C LEU A 104 24.74 -9.98 -18.34
N ASP A 105 24.20 -10.55 -17.25
CA ASP A 105 24.29 -12.00 -16.97
C ASP A 105 23.47 -12.82 -17.97
N GLY A 106 22.32 -12.30 -18.39
CA GLY A 106 21.41 -12.96 -19.31
C GLY A 106 20.94 -14.31 -18.76
N LEU A 107 21.26 -15.40 -19.46
CA LEU A 107 20.95 -16.77 -19.01
C LEU A 107 22.16 -17.50 -18.42
N THR A 108 23.28 -16.81 -18.20
CA THR A 108 24.55 -17.46 -17.86
C THR A 108 24.46 -18.17 -16.51
N THR A 109 24.01 -17.47 -15.46
CA THR A 109 23.89 -18.07 -14.13
C THR A 109 22.88 -19.22 -14.11
N ILE A 110 21.72 -19.06 -14.73
CA ILE A 110 20.69 -20.10 -14.71
C ILE A 110 21.09 -21.33 -15.53
N LYS A 111 21.78 -21.17 -16.67
CA LYS A 111 22.31 -22.30 -17.44
C LYS A 111 23.33 -23.10 -16.65
N SER A 112 24.26 -22.43 -15.97
CA SER A 112 25.25 -23.10 -15.11
C SER A 112 24.60 -23.90 -13.98
N ILE A 113 23.53 -23.36 -13.37
CA ILE A 113 22.74 -24.09 -12.37
C ILE A 113 22.08 -25.32 -12.98
N LEU A 114 21.45 -25.18 -14.16
CA LEU A 114 20.79 -26.30 -14.84
C LEU A 114 21.78 -27.40 -15.23
N GLU A 115 22.94 -27.03 -15.76
CA GLU A 115 24.03 -27.98 -16.08
C GLU A 115 24.45 -28.78 -14.82
N GLY A 116 24.60 -28.11 -13.68
CA GLY A 116 24.91 -28.76 -12.40
C GLY A 116 23.81 -29.69 -11.89
N LEU A 117 22.56 -29.52 -12.35
CA LEU A 117 21.40 -30.34 -11.99
C LEU A 117 21.10 -31.46 -13.01
N GLY A 118 21.94 -31.65 -14.03
CA GLY A 118 21.76 -32.67 -15.06
C GLY A 118 21.20 -32.16 -16.39
N GLY A 119 21.16 -30.83 -16.57
CA GLY A 119 20.69 -30.17 -17.78
C GLY A 119 19.17 -30.04 -17.86
N TRP A 120 18.70 -29.27 -18.83
CA TRP A 120 17.29 -29.19 -19.20
C TRP A 120 17.15 -29.71 -20.64
N PRO A 121 16.46 -30.84 -20.89
CA PRO A 121 16.38 -31.47 -22.22
C PRO A 121 15.83 -30.64 -23.39
N VAL A 122 15.27 -29.45 -23.14
CA VAL A 122 14.72 -28.55 -24.17
C VAL A 122 15.68 -27.42 -24.55
N LEU A 123 16.75 -27.23 -23.76
CA LEU A 123 17.81 -26.25 -23.96
C LEU A 123 19.08 -26.94 -24.46
#